data_AF-A0A7C6K8U3-F1
#
_entry.id   AF-A0A7C6K8U3-F1
#
_cell.length_a   1.000
_cell.length_b   1.000
_cell.length_c   1.000
_cell.angle_alpha   90.00
_cell.angle_beta   90.00
_cell.angle_gamma   90.00
#
_symmetry.space_group_name_H-M   'P 1'
#
loop_
_entity.id
_entity.type
_entity.pdbx_description
1 polymer ?
#
loop_
_entity_poly.entity_id
_entity_poly.type
_entity_poly.pdbx_seq_one_letter_code
_entity_poly.pdbx_strand_id
1 'polypeptide(L)' 'MLYHKKYKTREDAHRDIFWYIEVFYNRKRRHQALGYLTPAEFKRNGGKLFPIKQTVQS' A
#
# COMPACT_ATOMS: atom_id res chain seq x y z
N MET A 1 -5.41 -4.49 9.19
CA MET A 1 -6.29 -5.67 9.27
C MET A 1 -7.71 -5.16 9.13
N LEU A 2 -8.33 -5.41 7.98
CA LEU A 2 -9.73 -5.05 7.68
C LEU A 2 -10.62 -6.31 7.74
N TYR A 3 -10.10 -7.39 8.32
CA TYR A 3 -10.74 -8.69 8.29
C TYR A 3 -11.59 -8.86 9.56
N HIS A 4 -12.87 -9.17 9.35
CA HIS A 4 -13.89 -9.49 10.37
C HIS A 4 -14.43 -8.35 11.25
N LYS A 5 -14.49 -7.12 10.74
CA LYS A 5 -15.28 -6.06 11.42
C LYS A 5 -16.74 -6.10 10.98
N LYS A 6 -17.66 -6.16 11.95
CA LYS A 6 -19.09 -5.90 11.70
C LYS A 6 -19.33 -4.40 11.76
N TYR A 7 -19.86 -3.84 10.68
CA TYR A 7 -20.19 -2.42 10.59
C TYR A 7 -21.64 -2.16 10.98
N LYS A 8 -21.87 -1.08 11.73
CA LYS A 8 -23.23 -0.65 12.10
C LYS A 8 -23.95 0.01 10.92
N THR A 9 -23.20 0.75 10.10
CA THR A 9 -23.71 1.49 8.94
C THR A 9 -22.78 1.31 7.74
N ARG A 10 -23.30 1.61 6.54
CA ARG A 10 -22.52 1.55 5.30
C ARG A 10 -21.43 2.63 5.29
N GLU A 11 -21.72 3.78 5.89
CA GLU A 11 -20.84 4.94 5.98
C GLU A 11 -19.60 4.61 6.82
N ASP A 12 -19.77 3.87 7.92
CA ASP A 12 -18.64 3.42 8.74
C ASP A 12 -17.75 2.42 7.98
N ALA A 13 -18.35 1.52 7.19
CA ALA A 13 -17.59 0.61 6.33
C ALA A 13 -16.81 1.38 5.25
N HIS A 14 -17.45 2.37 4.61
CA HIS A 14 -16.81 3.20 3.59
C HIS A 14 -15.62 3.99 4.16
N ARG A 15 -15.75 4.60 5.34
CA ARG A 15 -14.64 5.32 5.97
C ARG A 15 -13.45 4.41 6.26
N ASP A 16 -13.69 3.22 6.81
CA ASP A 16 -12.62 2.26 7.11
C ASP A 16 -11.94 1.74 5.84
N ILE A 17 -12.72 1.40 4.79
CA ILE A 17 -12.19 0.96 3.50
C ILE A 17 -11.37 2.09 2.85
N PHE A 18 -11.89 3.31 2.84
CA PHE A 18 -11.19 4.46 2.29
C PHE A 18 -9.87 4.70 3.02
N TRP A 19 -9.89 4.71 4.35
CA TRP A 19 -8.67 4.84 5.15
C TRP A 19 -7.67 3.72 4.86
N TYR A 20 -8.15 2.48 4.73
CA TYR A 20 -7.30 1.34 4.41
C TYR A 20 -6.64 1.50 3.04
N ILE A 21 -7.39 1.90 2.01
CA ILE A 21 -6.84 2.08 0.65
C ILE A 21 -5.86 3.27 0.63
N GLU A 22 -6.28 4.44 1.11
CA GLU A 22 -5.51 5.67 0.93
C GLU A 22 -4.34 5.82 1.90
N VAL A 23 -4.53 5.44 3.16
CA VAL A 23 -3.53 5.66 4.22
C VAL A 23 -2.66 4.44 4.42
N PHE A 24 -3.24 3.25 4.43
CA PHE A 24 -2.46 2.03 4.68
C PHE A 24 -1.89 1.44 3.39
N TYR A 25 -2.74 1.10 2.42
CA TYR A 25 -2.32 0.40 1.21
C TYR A 25 -1.44 1.29 0.32
N ASN A 26 -1.94 2.46 -0.07
CA ASN A 26 -1.25 3.35 -1.00
C ASN A 26 0.04 3.95 -0.41
N ARG A 27 0.06 4.28 0.88
CA ARG A 27 1.17 5.04 1.51
C ARG A 27 2.08 4.24 2.44
N LYS A 28 1.66 3.11 2.97
CA LYS A 28 2.45 2.35 3.98
C LYS A 28 2.83 0.94 3.53
N ARG A 29 2.00 0.28 2.71
CA ARG A 29 2.28 -1.09 2.27
C ARG A 29 3.32 -1.09 1.15
N ARG A 30 4.49 -1.65 1.44
CA ARG A 30 5.54 -1.92 0.46
C ARG A 30 5.26 -3.25 -0.26
N HIS A 31 5.54 -3.30 -1.57
CA HIS A 31 5.29 -4.48 -2.39
C HIS A 31 6.57 -4.92 -3.12
N GLN A 32 6.91 -6.21 -3.07
CA GLN A 32 8.13 -6.73 -3.71
C GLN A 32 8.14 -6.48 -5.22
N ALA A 33 7.00 -6.67 -5.89
CA ALA A 33 6.85 -6.37 -7.31
C ALA A 33 7.05 -4.89 -7.68
N LEU A 34 7.02 -3.97 -6.71
CA LEU A 34 7.32 -2.54 -6.89
C LEU A 34 8.74 -2.18 -6.44
N GLY A 35 9.63 -3.17 -6.26
CA GLY A 35 10.97 -2.94 -5.74
C GLY A 35 10.97 -2.53 -4.27
N TYR A 36 10.04 -3.07 -3.48
CA TYR A 36 9.79 -2.69 -2.07
C TYR A 36 9.38 -1.22 -1.88
N LEU A 37 8.87 -0.56 -2.93
CA LEU A 37 8.22 0.75 -2.82
C LEU A 37 6.74 0.60 -2.44
N THR A 38 6.20 1.64 -1.84
CA THR A 38 4.74 1.81 -1.72
C THR A 38 4.13 2.22 -3.06
N PRO A 39 2.84 1.95 -3.30
CA PRO A 39 2.15 2.40 -4.51
C PRO A 39 2.28 3.91 -4.76
N ALA A 40 2.21 4.73 -3.70
CA ALA A 40 2.38 6.18 -3.82
C ALA A 40 3.81 6.56 -4.25
N GLU A 41 4.84 5.92 -3.69
CA GLU A 41 6.23 6.13 -4.09
C GLU A 41 6.46 5.70 -5.54
N PHE A 42 5.94 4.54 -5.92
CA PHE A 42 6.04 4.03 -7.28
C PHE A 42 5.41 4.98 -8.30
N LYS A 43 4.23 5.53 -8.00
CA LYS A 43 3.59 6.56 -8.83
C LYS A 43 4.42 7.85 -8.91
N ARG A 44 4.98 8.33 -7.79
CA ARG A 44 5.86 9.51 -7.77
C ARG A 44 7.12 9.32 -8.63
N ASN A 45 7.61 8.09 -8.70
CA ASN A 45 8.77 7.71 -9.49
C ASN A 45 8.45 7.48 -10.99
N GLY A 46 7.24 7.86 -11.43
CA GLY A 46 6.81 7.76 -12.83
C GLY A 46 6.50 6.34 -13.29
N GLY A 47 6.23 5.41 -12.36
CA GLY A 47 5.89 4.02 -12.67
C GLY A 47 7.04 3.21 -13.26
N LYS A 48 8.27 3.71 -13.17
CA LYS A 48 9.47 2.97 -13.58
C LYS A 48 9.94 2.11 -12.42
N LEU A 49 9.92 0.79 -12.62
CA LEU A 49 10.55 -0.14 -11.70
C LEU A 49 12.07 0.09 -11.78
N PHE A 50 12.65 0.67 -10.73
CA PHE A 50 14.10 0.70 -10.64
C PHE A 50 14.58 -0.74 -10.43
N PRO A 51 15.64 -1.18 -11.14
CA PRO A 51 16.19 -2.51 -10.93
C PRO A 51 16.56 -2.62 -9.45
N ILE A 52 15.99 -3.64 -8.80
CA ILE A 52 16.25 -3.94 -7.40
C ILE A 52 17.76 -4.16 -7.31
N LYS A 53 18.50 -3.20 -6.74
CA LYS A 53 19.89 -3.45 -6.39
C LYS A 53 19.83 -4.64 -5.44
N GLN A 54 20.34 -5.78 -5.89
CA GLN A 54 20.55 -6.93 -5.03
C GLN A 54 21.44 -6.44 -3.89
N THR A 55 20.86 -6.17 -2.73
CA THR A 55 21.63 -6.08 -1.50
C THR A 55 22.01 -7.50 -1.15
N VAL A 56 23.04 -8.01 -1.82
CA VAL A 56 23.85 -9.09 -1.27
C VAL A 56 24.70 -8.41 -0.20
N GLN A 57 24.37 -8.69 1.06
CA GLN A 57 25.16 -8.28 2.21
C GLN A 57 26.57 -8.85 2.05
N SER A 58 27.59 -7.99 2.17
CA SER A 58 28.95 -8.36 2.56
C SER A 58 29.10 -8.17 4.06
#